data_AF-A0A662DHU0-F1
#
_entry.id   AF-A0A662DHU0-F1
#
_cell.length_a   1.000
_cell.length_b   1.000
_cell.length_c   1.000
_cell.angle_alpha   90.00
_cell.angle_beta   90.00
_cell.angle_gamma   90.00
#
_symmetry.space_group_name_H-M   'P 1'
#
loop_
_entity.id
_entity.type
_entity.pdbx_description
1 polymer ?
#
loop_
_entity_poly.entity_id
_entity_poly.type
_entity_poly.pdbx_seq_one_letter_code
_entity_poly.pdbx_strand_id
1 'polypeptide(L)'
;MLKQVFKEKVVVFLVQRYVTKLANTVDKEDFYNTFDSILASLEEHSVDQNKNAVRVVRKAGKNGHPYVELARLLVQRRLSKIPRKRLVDTFFIPWIMTDKMKLRKMLEEEGFEPPLVFCYLSLKILRPFLPRVLC
;
A
#
# COMPACT_ATOMS: atom_id res chain seq x y z
N MET A 1 -14.66 13.12 15.15
CA MET A 1 -15.18 12.26 14.06
C MET A 1 -14.95 12.85 12.66
N LEU A 2 -15.33 14.10 12.35
CA LEU A 2 -15.15 14.70 11.00
C LEU A 2 -13.72 14.62 10.44
N LYS A 3 -12.70 14.97 11.25
CA LYS A 3 -11.28 14.89 10.84
C LYS A 3 -10.84 13.47 10.46
N GLN A 4 -11.43 12.44 11.08
CA GLN A 4 -11.09 11.04 10.85
C GLN A 4 -11.74 10.51 9.56
N VAL A 5 -12.99 10.91 9.29
CA VAL A 5 -13.69 10.62 8.04
C VAL A 5 -13.00 11.29 6.84
N PHE A 6 -12.52 12.53 7.01
CA PHE A 6 -11.78 13.24 5.97
C PHE A 6 -10.44 12.56 5.67
N LYS A 7 -9.73 12.16 6.73
CA LYS A 7 -8.50 11.37 6.70
C LYS A 7 -8.67 10.05 5.95
N GLU A 8 -9.78 9.36 6.16
CA GLU A 8 -10.10 8.11 5.47
C GLU A 8 -10.33 8.31 3.97
N LYS A 9 -11.15 9.28 3.58
CA LYS A 9 -11.39 9.58 2.16
C LYS A 9 -10.11 9.89 1.40
N VAL A 10 -9.21 10.67 2.00
CA VAL A 10 -7.90 11.00 1.39
C VAL A 10 -7.03 9.76 1.21
N VAL A 11 -6.94 8.91 2.24
CA VAL A 11 -6.16 7.67 2.17
C VAL A 11 -6.74 6.71 1.13
N VAL A 12 -8.07 6.54 1.10
CA VAL A 12 -8.77 5.74 0.08
C VAL A 12 -8.41 6.24 -1.32
N PHE A 13 -8.55 7.54 -1.56
CA PHE A 13 -8.23 8.14 -2.85
C PHE A 13 -6.77 7.90 -3.27
N LEU A 14 -5.81 8.10 -2.35
CA LEU A 14 -4.39 7.90 -2.63
C LEU A 14 -4.06 6.44 -2.97
N VAL A 15 -4.56 5.49 -2.18
CA VAL A 15 -4.32 4.07 -2.42
C VAL A 15 -4.97 3.63 -3.74
N GLN A 16 -6.21 4.05 -4.01
CA GLN A 16 -6.88 3.77 -5.28
C GLN A 16 -6.12 4.36 -6.46
N ARG A 17 -5.60 5.58 -6.34
CA ARG A 17 -4.77 6.23 -7.37
C ARG A 17 -3.51 5.43 -7.66
N TYR A 18 -2.79 4.97 -6.63
CA TYR A 18 -1.58 4.17 -6.82
C TYR A 18 -1.85 2.79 -7.41
N VAL A 19 -2.87 2.07 -6.93
CA VAL A 19 -3.27 0.78 -7.50
C VAL A 19 -3.68 0.94 -8.96
N THR A 20 -4.41 2.01 -9.30
CA THR A 20 -4.80 2.31 -10.68
C THR A 20 -3.59 2.63 -11.55
N LYS A 21 -2.64 3.42 -11.04
CA LYS A 21 -1.40 3.75 -11.77
C LYS A 21 -0.60 2.48 -12.09
N LEU A 22 -0.40 1.61 -11.10
CA LEU A 22 0.30 0.33 -11.25
C LEU A 22 -0.42 -0.63 -12.21
N ALA A 23 -1.75 -0.70 -12.11
CA ALA A 23 -2.60 -1.52 -12.96
C ALA A 23 -2.53 -1.19 -14.45
N ASN A 24 -2.26 0.08 -14.78
CA ASN A 24 -2.24 0.58 -16.15
C ASN A 24 -0.83 0.62 -16.75
N THR A 25 0.17 0.05 -16.08
CA THR A 25 1.53 -0.06 -16.61
C THR A 25 1.59 -1.07 -17.75
N VAL A 26 2.40 -0.79 -18.77
CA VAL A 26 2.42 -1.53 -20.04
C VAL A 26 3.08 -2.89 -19.89
N ASP A 27 4.19 -2.94 -19.15
CA ASP A 27 4.99 -4.15 -19.01
C ASP A 27 5.62 -4.27 -17.61
N LYS A 28 6.54 -5.22 -17.44
CA LYS A 28 7.20 -5.46 -16.17
C LYS A 28 8.06 -4.26 -15.78
N GLU A 29 8.87 -3.73 -16.69
CA GLU A 29 9.81 -2.65 -16.39
C GLU A 29 9.05 -1.38 -16.00
N ASP A 30 8.01 -1.02 -16.75
CA ASP A 30 7.12 0.10 -16.45
C ASP A 30 6.44 -0.06 -15.07
N PHE A 31 6.04 -1.27 -14.71
CA PHE A 31 5.53 -1.57 -13.36
C PHE A 31 6.56 -1.27 -12.27
N TYR A 32 7.78 -1.80 -12.38
CA TYR A 32 8.82 -1.61 -11.37
C TYR A 32 9.27 -0.14 -11.28
N ASN A 33 9.37 0.56 -12.41
CA ASN A 33 9.69 1.99 -12.44
C ASN A 33 8.59 2.84 -11.79
N THR A 34 7.32 2.55 -12.11
CA THR A 34 6.17 3.21 -11.49
C THR A 34 6.11 2.91 -9.99
N PHE A 35 6.38 1.68 -9.59
CA PHE A 35 6.42 1.26 -8.19
C PHE A 35 7.55 1.97 -7.41
N ASP A 36 8.76 2.05 -7.97
CA ASP A 36 9.87 2.79 -7.35
C ASP A 36 9.57 4.28 -7.23
N SER A 37 8.95 4.88 -8.24
CA SER A 37 8.54 6.29 -8.22
C SER A 37 7.52 6.59 -7.11
N ILE A 38 6.52 5.72 -6.95
CA ILE A 38 5.53 5.83 -5.86
C ILE A 38 6.25 5.73 -4.51
N LEU A 39 7.11 4.72 -4.33
CA LEU A 39 7.85 4.54 -3.08
C LEU A 39 8.84 5.68 -2.81
N ALA A 40 9.50 6.23 -3.83
CA ALA A 40 10.40 7.37 -3.66
C ALA A 40 9.64 8.59 -3.11
N SER A 41 8.48 8.90 -3.70
CA SER A 41 7.61 9.98 -3.23
C SER A 41 7.13 9.73 -1.80
N LEU A 42 6.75 8.49 -1.48
CA LEU A 42 6.36 8.11 -0.12
C LEU A 42 7.53 8.22 0.87
N GLU A 43 8.76 7.88 0.48
CA GLU A 43 9.97 7.96 1.31
C GLU A 43 10.32 9.41 1.65
N GLU A 44 10.25 10.31 0.66
CA GLU A 44 10.54 11.73 0.80
C GLU A 44 9.64 12.41 1.84
N HIS A 45 8.38 12.03 1.88
CA HIS A 45 7.36 12.64 2.74
C HIS A 45 7.11 11.85 4.03
N SER A 46 7.86 10.77 4.26
CA SER A 46 7.79 9.95 5.46
C SER A 46 8.76 10.42 6.56
N VAL A 47 8.36 10.31 7.82
CA VAL A 47 9.22 10.56 8.99
C VAL A 47 9.57 9.27 9.75
N ASP A 48 10.76 9.25 10.36
CA ASP A 48 11.25 8.21 11.26
C ASP A 48 11.15 6.77 10.70
N GLN A 49 10.59 5.86 11.51
CA GLN A 49 10.42 4.44 11.19
C GLN A 49 9.63 4.20 9.90
N ASN A 50 8.82 5.16 9.46
CA ASN A 50 8.03 5.09 8.25
C ASN A 50 8.94 5.14 7.04
N LYS A 51 9.89 6.08 7.05
CA LYS A 51 10.89 6.25 6.01
C LYS A 51 11.73 4.99 5.86
N ASN A 52 12.12 4.37 6.98
CA ASN A 52 12.85 3.10 6.96
C ASN A 52 12.04 1.97 6.32
N ALA A 53 10.75 1.85 6.65
CA ALA A 53 9.88 0.85 6.05
C ALA A 53 9.71 1.06 4.54
N VAL A 54 9.49 2.30 4.07
CA VAL A 54 9.44 2.59 2.62
C VAL A 54 10.72 2.12 1.95
N ARG A 55 11.87 2.46 2.54
CA ARG A 55 13.18 2.13 2.00
C ARG A 55 13.41 0.63 1.90
N VAL A 56 12.98 -0.14 2.90
CA VAL A 56 13.06 -1.61 2.87
C VAL A 56 12.21 -2.18 1.74
N VAL A 57 10.96 -1.73 1.59
CA VAL A 57 10.07 -2.17 0.49
C VAL A 57 10.66 -1.80 -0.86
N ARG A 58 11.18 -0.57 -0.99
CA ARG A 58 11.81 -0.06 -2.20
C ARG A 58 13.03 -0.89 -2.59
N LYS A 59 13.89 -1.23 -1.61
CA LYS A 59 15.03 -2.13 -1.82
C LYS A 59 14.59 -3.53 -2.24
N ALA A 60 13.55 -4.08 -1.61
CA ALA A 60 12.99 -5.38 -2.00
C ALA A 60 12.44 -5.36 -3.44
N GLY A 61 11.77 -4.28 -3.83
CA GLY A 61 11.31 -4.08 -5.21
C GLY A 61 12.47 -4.06 -6.21
N LYS A 62 13.52 -3.29 -5.95
CA LYS A 62 14.72 -3.24 -6.80
C LYS A 62 15.44 -4.59 -6.91
N ASN A 63 15.41 -5.38 -5.84
CA ASN A 63 16.01 -6.71 -5.81
C ASN A 63 15.11 -7.81 -6.42
N GLY A 64 13.95 -7.47 -6.98
CA GLY A 64 13.05 -8.43 -7.61
C GLY A 64 12.40 -9.40 -6.62
N HIS A 65 12.07 -8.93 -5.41
CA HIS A 65 11.48 -9.78 -4.37
C HIS A 65 10.21 -10.49 -4.86
N PRO A 66 10.04 -11.81 -4.63
CA PRO A 66 8.96 -12.62 -5.22
C PRO A 66 7.55 -12.07 -4.99
N TYR A 67 7.32 -11.44 -3.86
CA TYR A 67 6.00 -10.86 -3.55
C TYR A 67 5.73 -9.53 -4.27
N VAL A 68 6.76 -8.79 -4.69
CA VAL A 68 6.58 -7.62 -5.57
C VAL A 68 6.18 -8.09 -6.96
N GLU A 69 6.77 -9.20 -7.42
CA GLU A 69 6.36 -9.86 -8.65
C GLU A 69 4.94 -10.42 -8.56
N LEU A 70 4.55 -11.02 -7.43
CA LEU A 70 3.17 -11.44 -7.19
C LEU A 70 2.20 -10.25 -7.22
N ALA A 71 2.54 -9.15 -6.55
CA ALA A 71 1.72 -7.93 -6.56
C ALA A 71 1.55 -7.39 -7.98
N ARG A 72 2.62 -7.40 -8.79
CA ARG A 72 2.55 -7.06 -10.21
C ARG A 72 1.57 -7.95 -10.96
N LEU A 73 1.74 -9.27 -10.87
CA LEU A 73 0.86 -10.21 -11.56
C LEU A 73 -0.60 -10.03 -11.16
N LEU A 74 -0.87 -9.82 -9.87
CA LEU A 74 -2.22 -9.59 -9.35
C LEU A 74 -2.80 -8.28 -9.88
N VAL A 75 -2.11 -7.15 -9.67
CA VAL A 75 -2.65 -5.80 -9.98
C VAL A 75 -2.66 -5.51 -11.47
N GLN A 76 -1.60 -5.87 -12.19
CA GLN A 76 -1.41 -5.57 -13.62
C GLN A 76 -2.16 -6.55 -14.51
N ARG A 77 -2.17 -7.85 -14.20
CA ARG A 77 -2.65 -8.89 -15.14
C ARG A 77 -3.90 -9.64 -14.72
N ARG A 78 -4.13 -9.88 -13.42
CA ARG A 78 -5.20 -10.79 -12.97
C ARG A 78 -6.45 -10.07 -12.50
N LEU A 79 -6.31 -9.00 -11.73
CA LEU A 79 -7.45 -8.31 -11.13
C LEU A 79 -8.01 -7.26 -12.08
N SER A 80 -9.30 -7.40 -12.40
CA SER A 80 -10.05 -6.36 -13.12
C SER A 80 -10.36 -5.17 -12.21
N LYS A 81 -10.93 -4.09 -12.78
CA LYS A 81 -11.17 -2.83 -12.05
C LYS A 81 -11.97 -3.01 -10.75
N ILE A 82 -13.03 -3.82 -10.77
CA ILE A 82 -13.91 -4.02 -9.60
C ILE A 82 -13.18 -4.76 -8.46
N PRO A 83 -12.56 -5.94 -8.69
CA PRO A 83 -11.71 -6.60 -7.70
C PRO A 83 -10.57 -5.74 -7.17
N ARG A 84 -9.92 -4.90 -8.00
CA ARG A 84 -8.89 -3.96 -7.54
C ARG A 84 -9.43 -2.94 -6.56
N LYS A 85 -10.61 -2.38 -6.85
CA LYS A 85 -11.29 -1.45 -5.93
C LYS A 85 -11.66 -2.15 -4.62
N ARG A 86 -12.23 -3.36 -4.69
CA ARG A 86 -12.52 -4.17 -3.50
C ARG A 86 -11.27 -4.45 -2.68
N LEU A 87 -10.15 -4.82 -3.31
CA LEU A 87 -8.87 -5.02 -2.63
C LEU A 87 -8.42 -3.77 -1.86
N VAL A 88 -8.64 -2.58 -2.41
CA VAL A 88 -8.38 -1.34 -1.66
C VAL A 88 -9.30 -1.23 -0.45
N ASP A 89 -10.61 -1.33 -0.67
CA ASP A 89 -11.61 -1.05 0.34
C ASP A 89 -11.65 -2.11 1.46
N THR A 90 -11.35 -3.39 1.18
CA THR A 90 -11.46 -4.49 2.14
C THR A 90 -10.13 -4.94 2.73
N PHE A 91 -9.01 -4.71 2.04
CA PHE A 91 -7.70 -5.11 2.52
C PHE A 91 -6.87 -3.88 2.90
N PHE A 92 -6.50 -3.02 1.94
CA PHE A 92 -5.55 -1.93 2.21
C PHE A 92 -6.07 -0.90 3.20
N ILE A 93 -7.34 -0.48 3.11
CA ILE A 93 -7.89 0.57 3.98
C ILE A 93 -8.08 0.09 5.42
N PRO A 94 -8.73 -1.06 5.67
CA PRO A 94 -8.75 -1.66 7.00
C PRO A 94 -7.34 -1.87 7.54
N TRP A 95 -6.38 -2.28 6.69
CA TRP A 95 -5.00 -2.48 7.11
C TRP A 95 -4.28 -1.19 7.56
N ILE A 96 -4.56 -0.06 6.89
CA ILE A 96 -3.97 1.25 7.22
C ILE A 96 -4.66 1.89 8.43
N MET A 97 -5.98 1.70 8.57
CA MET A 97 -6.81 2.44 9.52
C MET A 97 -7.14 1.68 10.81
N THR A 98 -7.11 0.35 10.79
CA THR A 98 -7.47 -0.49 11.95
C THR A 98 -6.29 -0.64 12.90
N ASP A 99 -6.59 -0.80 14.19
CA ASP A 99 -5.60 -1.21 15.17
C ASP A 99 -4.95 -2.54 14.76
N LYS A 100 -3.62 -2.60 14.79
CA LYS A 100 -2.83 -3.77 14.39
C LYS A 100 -3.28 -5.06 15.08
N MET A 101 -3.71 -4.95 16.34
CA MET A 101 -4.17 -6.12 17.11
C MET A 101 -5.50 -6.67 16.61
N LYS A 102 -6.43 -5.79 16.24
CA LYS A 102 -7.73 -6.20 15.65
C LYS A 102 -7.54 -6.80 14.27
N LEU A 103 -6.65 -6.21 13.48
CA LEU A 103 -6.33 -6.64 12.13
C LEU A 103 -5.64 -8.01 12.10
N ARG A 104 -4.69 -8.24 13.01
CA ARG A 104 -4.04 -9.54 13.18
C ARG A 104 -5.06 -10.62 13.54
N LYS A 105 -5.98 -10.30 14.46
CA LYS A 105 -7.05 -11.21 14.84
C LYS A 105 -7.99 -11.54 13.66
N MET A 106 -8.37 -10.54 12.86
CA MET A 106 -9.19 -10.76 11.65
C MET A 106 -8.49 -11.65 10.64
N LEU A 107 -7.19 -11.47 10.39
CA LEU A 107 -6.45 -12.33 9.46
C LEU A 107 -6.28 -13.76 9.99
N GLU A 108 -6.02 -13.92 11.28
CA GLU A 108 -5.95 -15.24 11.93
C GLU A 108 -7.30 -15.95 11.84
N GLU A 109 -8.43 -15.24 12.01
CA GLU A 109 -9.79 -15.76 11.82
C GLU A 109 -10.08 -16.16 10.36
N GLU A 110 -9.52 -15.45 9.38
CA GLU A 110 -9.63 -15.77 7.95
C GLU A 110 -8.63 -16.83 7.46
N GLY A 111 -7.81 -17.40 8.37
CA GLY A 111 -6.84 -18.44 8.04
C GLY A 111 -5.58 -17.95 7.33
N PHE A 112 -5.32 -16.64 7.34
CA PHE A 112 -4.11 -16.05 6.78
C PHE A 112 -3.03 -15.92 7.86
N GLU A 113 -1.92 -16.65 7.71
CA GLU A 113 -0.67 -16.26 8.37
C GLU A 113 -0.20 -14.93 7.74
N PRO A 114 -0.02 -13.85 8.51
CA PRO A 114 0.29 -12.53 7.96
C PRO A 114 1.60 -12.60 7.15
N PRO A 115 1.55 -12.44 5.82
CA PRO A 115 2.75 -12.52 5.01
C PRO A 115 3.64 -11.33 5.34
N LEU A 116 4.92 -11.60 5.64
CA LEU A 116 5.93 -10.59 5.95
C LEU A 116 5.94 -9.41 4.96
N VAL A 117 5.49 -9.58 3.71
CA VAL A 117 5.47 -8.51 2.71
C VAL A 117 4.35 -7.48 2.88
N PHE A 118 3.19 -7.86 3.41
CA PHE A 118 2.16 -6.88 3.78
C PHE A 118 2.48 -6.15 5.07
N CYS A 119 3.33 -6.74 5.93
CA CYS A 119 3.93 -6.02 7.06
C CYS A 119 4.83 -4.87 6.59
N TYR A 120 5.59 -5.02 5.49
CA TYR A 120 6.51 -3.98 5.03
C TYR A 120 5.85 -2.83 4.25
N LEU A 121 4.86 -3.10 3.39
CA LEU A 121 4.13 -2.04 2.64
C LEU A 121 3.40 -1.03 3.54
N SER A 122 3.22 -1.42 4.80
CA SER A 122 2.23 -0.84 5.72
C SER A 122 2.84 -0.25 6.98
N LEU A 123 4.16 -0.38 7.15
CA LEU A 123 4.79 0.19 8.31
C LEU A 123 4.95 1.69 8.09
N LYS A 124 3.88 2.39 8.46
CA LYS A 124 3.96 3.73 9.05
C LYS A 124 4.04 4.86 7.99
N ILE A 125 4.37 4.54 6.74
CA ILE A 125 4.48 5.40 5.53
C ILE A 125 3.36 6.45 5.35
N LEU A 126 2.09 6.09 5.56
CA LEU A 126 0.96 6.99 5.31
C LEU A 126 0.55 7.87 6.51
N ARG A 127 1.10 7.61 7.70
CA ARG A 127 0.77 8.38 8.92
C ARG A 127 1.22 9.87 8.86
N PRO A 128 2.35 10.25 8.20
CA PRO A 128 2.82 11.64 8.04
C PRO A 128 2.19 12.41 6.88
N PHE A 129 1.45 11.76 5.98
CA PHE A 129 0.75 12.45 4.88
C PHE A 129 -0.54 13.14 5.33
N LEU A 130 -0.98 12.86 6.55
CA LEU A 130 -2.25 13.32 7.09
C LEU A 130 -2.24 14.69 7.77
N PRO A 131 -1.11 15.22 8.28
CA PRO A 131 -1.02 16.61 8.70
C PRO A 131 -0.86 17.61 7.55
N ARG A 132 -0.31 17.22 6.38
CA ARG A 132 0.03 18.18 5.30
C ARG A 132 -1.02 18.37 4.20
N VAL A 133 -2.10 17.60 4.19
CA VAL A 133 -3.27 17.83 3.30
C VAL A 133 -4.34 18.68 4.00
N LEU A 134 -4.12 19.05 5.27
CA LEU A 134 -5.03 19.81 6.12
C LEU A 134 -4.37 21.06 6.74
N CYS A 135 -3.27 21.53 6.16
CA CYS A 135 -2.73 22.88 6.36
C CYS A 135 -2.73 23.59 5.01
#